data_AF-A0A7V9J5Z1-F1
#
_entry.id   AF-A0A7V9J5Z1-F1
#
_cell.length_a   1.000
_cell.length_b   1.000
_cell.length_c   1.000
_cell.angle_alpha   90.00
_cell.angle_beta   90.00
_cell.angle_gamma   90.00
#
_symmetry.space_group_name_H-M   'P 1'
#
loop_
_entity.id
_entity.type
_entity.pdbx_description
1 polymer ?
#
loop_
_entity_poly.entity_id
_entity_poly.type
_entity_poly.pdbx_seq_one_letter_code
_entity_poly.pdbx_strand_id
1 'polypeptide(L)'
;DTAMLCNLGRLAEPPSFGEGAETVEVWFSPPSRIPIGLSIGAATVSGRMHLVFRHPHRLFGEDAARSFAECYVHQLRVAGR
;
A
#
# COMPACT_ATOMS: atom_id res chain seq x y z
N ASP A 1 0.68 15.51 13.82
CA ASP A 1 1.02 14.69 12.64
C ASP A 1 -0.22 14.21 11.93
N THR A 2 -0.18 14.21 10.59
CA THR A 2 -1.29 13.78 9.73
C THR A 2 -0.87 12.56 8.93
N ALA A 3 -1.65 11.49 9.03
CA ALA A 3 -1.56 10.32 8.18
C ALA A 3 -2.78 10.24 7.25
N MET A 4 -2.58 9.71 6.05
CA MET A 4 -3.63 9.47 5.07
C MET A 4 -3.69 8.00 4.70
N LEU A 5 -4.89 7.46 4.58
CA LEU A 5 -5.17 6.15 3.99
C LEU A 5 -5.91 6.34 2.67
N CYS A 6 -5.34 5.84 1.59
CA CYS A 6 -5.97 5.78 0.28
C CYS A 6 -6.23 4.31 -0.07
N ASN A 7 -7.50 3.93 -0.15
CA ASN A 7 -7.91 2.58 -0.53
C ASN A 7 -8.55 2.63 -1.93
N LEU A 8 -7.92 1.97 -2.91
CA LEU A 8 -8.43 1.85 -4.28
C LEU A 8 -9.53 0.78 -4.41
N GLY A 9 -9.82 0.06 -3.33
CA GLY A 9 -10.84 -0.98 -3.28
C GLY A 9 -10.32 -2.32 -3.80
N ARG A 10 -11.24 -3.08 -4.39
CA ARG A 10 -11.00 -4.45 -4.84
C ARG A 10 -11.26 -4.58 -6.34
N LEU A 11 -10.24 -5.00 -7.07
CA LEU A 11 -10.28 -5.41 -8.46
C LEU A 11 -10.32 -6.94 -8.51
N ALA A 12 -11.30 -7.50 -9.21
CA ALA A 12 -11.40 -8.96 -9.37
C ALA A 12 -10.24 -9.50 -10.20
N GLU A 13 -9.90 -8.78 -11.27
CA GLU A 13 -8.81 -9.11 -12.21
C GLU A 13 -7.78 -7.98 -12.23
N PRO A 14 -6.51 -8.27 -12.53
CA PRO A 14 -5.51 -7.23 -12.71
C PRO A 14 -5.82 -6.39 -13.97
N PRO A 15 -5.33 -5.13 -14.05
CA PRO A 15 -5.41 -4.35 -15.29
C PRO A 15 -4.83 -5.14 -16.46
N SER A 16 -5.54 -5.16 -17.60
CA SER A 16 -5.05 -5.78 -18.84
C SER A 16 -4.27 -4.77 -19.68
N PHE A 17 -3.21 -5.24 -20.35
CA PHE A 17 -2.41 -4.46 -21.29
C PHE A 17 -2.60 -4.90 -22.75
N GLY A 18 -3.65 -5.67 -23.02
CA GLY A 18 -3.95 -6.22 -24.35
C GLY A 18 -3.55 -7.69 -24.50
N GLU A 19 -3.84 -8.24 -25.67
CA GLU A 19 -3.60 -9.64 -25.99
C GLU A 19 -2.09 -9.96 -26.03
N GLY A 20 -1.70 -11.09 -25.43
CA GLY A 20 -0.29 -11.51 -25.33
C GLY A 20 0.53 -10.81 -24.25
N ALA A 21 -0.05 -9.85 -23.51
CA ALA A 21 0.60 -9.16 -22.40
C ALA A 21 0.00 -9.58 -21.05
N GLU A 22 0.63 -10.56 -20.39
CA GLU A 22 0.24 -11.00 -19.05
C GLU A 22 0.67 -9.99 -17.98
N THR A 23 -0.26 -9.65 -17.08
CA THR A 23 0.04 -8.81 -15.91
C THR A 23 0.67 -9.64 -14.81
N VAL A 24 1.99 -9.52 -14.67
CA VAL A 24 2.76 -10.29 -13.69
C VAL A 24 2.66 -9.74 -12.27
N GLU A 25 2.51 -8.42 -12.11
CA GLU A 25 2.47 -7.75 -10.81
C GLU A 25 1.76 -6.40 -10.92
N VAL A 26 1.25 -5.92 -9.78
CA VAL A 26 0.60 -4.61 -9.67
C VAL A 26 1.30 -3.75 -8.64
N TRP A 27 1.74 -2.57 -9.08
CA TRP A 27 2.26 -1.50 -8.23
C TRP A 27 1.40 -0.26 -8.37
N PHE A 28 1.24 0.47 -7.28
CA PHE A 28 0.63 1.79 -7.28
C PHE A 28 1.33 2.64 -6.21
N SER A 29 0.99 3.92 -6.14
CA SER A 29 1.44 4.77 -5.05
C SER A 29 0.31 5.69 -4.61
N PRO A 30 0.06 5.87 -3.30
CA PRO A 30 -0.90 6.84 -2.85
C PRO A 30 -0.39 8.26 -3.15
N PRO A 31 -1.30 9.24 -3.26
CA PRO A 31 -0.89 10.64 -3.28
C PRO A 31 0.00 10.94 -2.07
N SER A 32 1.04 11.72 -2.27
CA SER A 32 1.94 12.16 -1.20
C SER A 32 2.10 13.66 -1.35
N ARG A 33 1.24 14.41 -0.65
CA ARG A 33 1.25 15.88 -0.67
C ARG A 33 1.68 16.39 0.69
N ILE A 34 2.48 17.44 0.71
CA ILE A 34 2.72 18.20 1.95
C ILE A 34 1.38 18.82 2.38
N PRO A 35 1.01 18.79 3.67
CA PRO A 35 1.81 18.43 4.84
C PRO A 35 1.68 16.97 5.33
N ILE A 36 1.19 16.04 4.52
CA ILE A 36 0.98 14.63 4.92
C ILE A 36 2.34 13.97 5.20
N GLY A 37 2.54 13.56 6.46
CA GLY A 37 3.78 12.91 6.92
C GLY A 37 3.83 11.43 6.58
N LEU A 38 2.69 10.73 6.63
CA LEU A 38 2.57 9.32 6.28
C LEU A 38 1.39 9.09 5.34
N SER A 39 1.63 8.47 4.19
CA SER A 39 0.57 8.03 3.28
C SER A 39 0.60 6.52 3.15
N ILE A 40 -0.53 5.88 3.42
CA ILE A 40 -0.75 4.45 3.30
C ILE A 40 -1.68 4.23 2.10
N GLY A 41 -1.21 3.45 1.14
CA GLY A 41 -2.01 2.99 0.00
C GLY A 41 -2.44 1.55 0.22
N ALA A 42 -3.69 1.23 -0.08
CA ALA A 42 -4.20 -0.13 -0.17
C ALA A 42 -4.92 -0.38 -1.51
N ALA A 43 -4.68 -1.54 -2.11
CA ALA A 43 -5.44 -2.05 -3.25
C ALA A 43 -5.53 -3.57 -3.13
N THR A 44 -6.69 -4.16 -3.42
CA THR A 44 -6.84 -5.61 -3.50
C THR A 44 -7.02 -6.02 -4.95
N VAL A 45 -6.16 -6.88 -5.48
CA VAL A 45 -6.21 -7.37 -6.86
C VAL A 45 -6.17 -8.89 -6.82
N SER A 46 -7.13 -9.55 -7.48
CA SER A 46 -7.22 -11.02 -7.54
C SER A 46 -7.09 -11.69 -6.17
N GLY A 47 -7.74 -11.10 -5.15
CA GLY A 47 -7.73 -11.59 -3.77
C GLY A 47 -6.45 -11.28 -2.97
N ARG A 48 -5.41 -10.71 -3.58
CA ARG A 48 -4.19 -10.27 -2.89
C ARG A 48 -4.26 -8.79 -2.54
N MET A 49 -3.98 -8.44 -1.29
CA MET A 49 -3.88 -7.05 -0.85
C MET A 49 -2.44 -6.53 -1.03
N HIS A 50 -2.31 -5.43 -1.76
CA HIS A 50 -1.10 -4.66 -1.99
C HIS A 50 -1.11 -3.43 -1.07
N LEU A 51 -0.02 -3.23 -0.34
CA LEU A 51 0.15 -2.11 0.59
C LEU A 51 1.38 -1.28 0.22
N VAL A 52 1.25 0.04 0.32
CA VAL A 52 2.32 0.99 0.01
C VAL A 52 2.43 2.00 1.14
N PHE A 53 3.62 2.17 1.70
CA PHE A 53 3.89 3.14 2.75
C PHE A 53 4.84 4.22 2.22
N ARG A 54 4.39 5.48 2.24
CA ARG A 54 5.21 6.63 1.85
C ARG A 54 5.38 7.57 3.04
N HIS A 55 6.62 7.89 3.35
CA HIS A 55 6.98 8.83 4.40
C HIS A 55 8.31 9.50 4.05
N PRO A 56 8.62 10.69 4.60
CA PRO A 56 9.96 11.23 4.56
C PRO A 56 10.86 10.50 5.57
N HIS A 57 12.17 10.44 5.30
CA HIS A 57 13.14 9.82 6.21
C HIS A 57 13.21 10.48 7.60
N ARG A 58 12.82 11.76 7.71
CA ARG A 58 12.72 12.46 9.00
C ARG A 58 11.60 11.93 9.91
N LEU A 59 10.60 11.25 9.33
CA LEU A 59 9.52 10.62 10.11
C LEU A 59 9.95 9.23 10.55
N PHE A 60 10.37 8.39 9.60
CA PHE A 60 10.93 7.07 9.86
C PHE A 60 12.26 6.90 9.13
N GLY A 61 13.29 6.49 9.87
CA GLY A 61 14.45 5.83 9.28
C GLY A 61 14.09 4.44 8.74
N GLU A 62 15.01 3.78 8.06
CA GLU A 62 14.75 2.52 7.36
C GLU A 62 14.23 1.41 8.28
N ASP A 63 14.86 1.19 9.43
CA ASP A 63 14.44 0.14 10.37
C ASP A 63 13.10 0.43 11.02
N ALA A 64 12.82 1.72 11.31
CA ALA A 64 11.54 2.15 11.83
C ALA A 64 10.42 1.95 10.78
N ALA A 65 10.70 2.26 9.52
CA ALA A 65 9.77 2.06 8.42
C ALA A 65 9.45 0.57 8.20
N ARG A 66 10.48 -0.29 8.25
CA ARG A 66 10.33 -1.75 8.16
C ARG A 66 9.48 -2.29 9.31
N SER A 67 9.83 -1.92 10.55
CA SER A 67 9.11 -2.35 11.76
C SER A 67 7.65 -1.89 11.73
N PHE A 68 7.39 -0.66 11.26
CA PHE A 68 6.04 -0.15 11.09
C PHE A 68 5.24 -0.98 10.08
N ALA A 69 5.81 -1.28 8.90
CA ALA A 69 5.13 -2.06 7.87
C ALA A 69 4.81 -3.49 8.35
N GLU A 70 5.75 -4.14 9.04
CA GLU A 70 5.55 -5.48 9.62
C GLU A 70 4.44 -5.50 10.67
N CYS A 71 4.44 -4.52 11.59
CA CYS A 71 3.40 -4.36 12.60
C CYS A 71 2.04 -4.11 11.94
N TYR A 72 1.96 -3.22 10.95
CA TYR A 72 0.73 -2.91 10.24
C TYR A 72 0.14 -4.16 9.56
N VAL A 73 0.97 -4.92 8.86
CA VAL A 73 0.57 -6.18 8.22
C VAL A 73 0.11 -7.22 9.26
N HIS A 74 0.81 -7.32 10.39
CA HIS A 74 0.39 -8.19 11.49
C HIS A 74 -1.00 -7.81 12.00
N GLN A 75 -1.25 -6.52 12.25
CA GLN A 75 -2.55 -6.04 12.74
C GLN A 75 -3.68 -6.32 11.74
N LEU A 76 -3.46 -6.15 10.43
CA LEU A 76 -4.48 -6.49 9.43
C LEU A 76 -4.84 -7.97 9.43
N ARG A 77 -3.86 -8.86 9.65
CA ARG A 77 -4.11 -10.30 9.75
C ARG A 77 -4.90 -10.67 11.01
N VAL A 78 -4.66 -9.96 12.10
CA VAL A 78 -5.38 -10.18 13.37
C VAL A 78 -6.80 -9.64 13.27
N ALA A 79 -6.98 -8.44 12.70
CA ALA A 79 -8.25 -7.74 12.59
C ALA A 79 -9.15 -8.25 11.44
N GLY A 80 -8.59 -8.89 10.43
CA GLY A 80 -9.33 -9.51 9.32
C GLY A 80 -9.93 -10.87 9.67
N ARG A 81 -10.02 -11.22 10.96
CA ARG A 81 -10.75 -12.38 11.48
C ARG A 81 -12.18 -12.00 11.81
#